data_AF-A0A8S9XGI4-F1
#
_entry.id   AF-A0A8S9XGI4-F1
#
_cell.length_a   1.000
_cell.length_b   1.000
_cell.length_c   1.000
_cell.angle_alpha   90.00
_cell.angle_beta   90.00
_cell.angle_gamma   90.00
#
_symmetry.space_group_name_H-M   'P 1'
#
loop_
_entity.id
_entity.type
_entity.pdbx_description
1 polymer ?
#
loop_
_entity_poly.entity_id
_entity_poly.type
_entity_poly.pdbx_seq_one_letter_code
_entity_poly.pdbx_strand_id
1 'polypeptide(L)'
;MMTSHVFAWGQNKSGQVGSGMNPNQSTPRKVNNSIGGKFIIGIACGQTSTIAVTNNGEVYGWGYNGNGQLGVGNTVNQLNPCRVMALSNTVIVKVVCGNSHTLALSDEGKLYAWGANTYGQLAMPTKSNVPQPEQILQQIGRIVDIAASHYSHISAAMAQNSRVYMWGQCRGQSVMEPTLTPFTSLHEAFAYYSLPSITYKPVMISWDHDTTVESSIKSAFDDQATSDLIIQVEEKDIYVHKAVLKIRCQHFRSMFQNHWEEDSKNVLEITQFTYPVYRAFLRYLYTDQVDLPPEQALELLDLANAYCEDSLKRMCEKLMRQGIDVENAAVLYYNAITFHAKELEEFCFRFALNHMTDVVQSKGFASLDETTIKNFITKAAKAGAFKT
;
A
#
# COMPACT_ATOMS: atom_id res chain seq x y z
N MET A 1 14.31 -4.77 -18.28
CA MET A 1 14.34 -4.99 -16.82
C MET A 1 14.76 -3.68 -16.15
N MET A 2 13.92 -3.08 -15.31
CA MET A 2 14.33 -1.91 -14.53
C MET A 2 15.36 -2.36 -13.48
N THR A 3 16.55 -1.78 -13.50
CA THR A 3 17.59 -2.04 -12.50
C THR A 3 17.44 -1.06 -11.34
N SER A 4 17.05 -1.55 -10.17
CA SER A 4 17.00 -0.73 -8.95
C SER A 4 18.41 -0.65 -8.35
N HIS A 5 18.84 0.57 -8.05
CA HIS A 5 20.14 0.86 -7.47
C HIS A 5 19.97 1.68 -6.20
N VAL A 6 20.51 1.19 -5.09
CA VAL A 6 20.51 1.93 -3.82
C VAL A 6 21.86 2.58 -3.61
N PHE A 7 21.85 3.88 -3.33
CA PHE A 7 23.02 4.66 -2.94
C PHE A 7 22.84 5.20 -1.52
N ALA A 8 23.91 5.19 -0.73
CA ALA A 8 23.92 5.72 0.63
C ALA A 8 25.22 6.49 0.88
N TRP A 9 25.15 7.48 1.77
CA TRP A 9 26.27 8.32 2.19
C TRP A 9 26.02 8.87 3.60
N GLY A 10 27.03 9.52 4.17
CA GLY A 10 27.03 10.11 5.50
C GLY A 10 27.91 9.37 6.51
N GLN A 11 27.49 9.43 7.78
CA GLN A 11 28.15 8.72 8.87
C GLN A 11 28.10 7.21 8.62
N ASN A 12 29.19 6.50 8.88
CA ASN A 12 29.30 5.06 8.58
C ASN A 12 30.07 4.25 9.63
N LYS A 13 30.28 4.81 10.84
CA LYS A 13 31.09 4.17 11.90
C LYS A 13 30.62 2.75 12.27
N SER A 14 29.35 2.42 12.01
CA SER A 14 28.76 1.11 12.28
C SER A 14 28.35 0.35 11.02
N GLY A 15 28.69 0.86 9.83
CA GLY A 15 28.36 0.23 8.55
C GLY A 15 26.99 0.62 7.98
N GLN A 16 26.35 1.68 8.48
CA GLN A 16 24.99 2.09 8.04
C GLN A 16 24.88 2.50 6.55
N VAL A 17 26.01 2.75 5.88
CA VAL A 17 26.05 2.93 4.42
C VAL A 17 25.93 1.59 3.68
N GLY A 18 26.26 0.47 4.31
CA GLY A 18 26.09 -0.86 3.73
C GLY A 18 27.09 -1.16 2.61
N SER A 19 28.26 -0.51 2.62
CA SER A 19 29.31 -0.68 1.60
C SER A 19 30.33 -1.78 1.92
N GLY A 20 30.14 -2.52 3.03
CA GLY A 20 31.11 -3.47 3.55
C GLY A 20 32.29 -2.83 4.29
N MET A 21 32.28 -1.50 4.41
CA MET A 21 33.31 -0.73 5.10
C MET A 21 32.66 0.20 6.14
N ASN A 22 33.44 0.71 7.09
CA ASN A 22 33.02 1.63 8.14
C ASN A 22 33.58 3.07 8.09
N PRO A 23 34.44 3.49 7.13
CA PRO A 23 34.73 4.92 6.96
C PRO A 23 33.48 5.68 6.49
N ASN A 24 33.27 6.87 7.04
CA ASN A 24 32.24 7.81 6.58
C ASN A 24 32.36 8.02 5.06
N GLN A 25 31.22 8.16 4.39
CA GLN A 25 31.17 8.38 2.94
C GLN A 25 30.59 9.78 2.71
N SER A 26 31.39 10.75 2.30
CA SER A 26 30.89 12.11 2.01
C SER A 26 30.13 12.21 0.69
N THR A 27 30.23 11.18 -0.16
CA THR A 27 29.58 11.13 -1.47
C THR A 27 28.70 9.88 -1.59
N PRO A 28 27.63 9.93 -2.41
CA PRO A 28 26.77 8.78 -2.67
C PRO A 28 27.57 7.57 -3.13
N ARG A 29 27.42 6.47 -2.40
CA ARG A 29 28.07 5.20 -2.72
C ARG A 29 27.04 4.11 -2.89
N LYS A 30 27.20 3.30 -3.93
CA LYS A 30 26.34 2.14 -4.17
C LYS A 30 26.44 1.17 -2.99
N VAL A 31 25.29 0.80 -2.43
CA VAL A 31 25.18 -0.21 -1.36
C VAL A 31 25.63 -1.57 -1.93
N ASN A 32 26.25 -2.41 -1.10
CA ASN A 32 26.88 -3.65 -1.53
C ASN A 32 25.88 -4.58 -2.27
N ASN A 33 26.45 -5.43 -3.14
CA ASN A 33 25.78 -6.27 -4.11
C ASN A 33 24.78 -7.28 -3.51
N SER A 34 24.77 -7.53 -2.20
CA SER A 34 23.76 -8.37 -1.54
C SER A 34 22.32 -7.92 -1.81
N ILE A 35 22.11 -6.62 -2.06
CA ILE A 35 20.83 -6.06 -2.52
C ILE A 35 20.90 -5.48 -3.95
N GLY A 36 22.08 -5.46 -4.57
CA GLY A 36 22.36 -4.76 -5.84
C GLY A 36 21.72 -5.36 -7.09
N GLY A 37 21.01 -6.48 -6.98
CA GLY A 37 20.19 -7.08 -8.04
C GLY A 37 18.70 -7.20 -7.70
N LYS A 38 18.28 -6.69 -6.53
CA LYS A 38 16.89 -6.76 -6.06
C LYS A 38 16.19 -5.43 -6.29
N PHE A 39 14.89 -5.48 -6.58
CA PHE A 39 14.11 -4.27 -6.74
C PHE A 39 13.65 -3.78 -5.36
N ILE A 40 14.21 -2.67 -4.88
CA ILE A 40 13.86 -2.10 -3.58
C ILE A 40 12.66 -1.18 -3.72
N ILE A 41 11.61 -1.43 -2.93
CA ILE A 41 10.37 -0.64 -2.93
C ILE A 41 10.27 0.30 -1.73
N GLY A 42 11.09 0.11 -0.70
CA GLY A 42 11.09 0.94 0.49
C GLY A 42 12.40 0.87 1.26
N ILE A 43 12.79 1.99 1.84
CA ILE A 43 13.96 2.12 2.72
C ILE A 43 13.53 2.93 3.93
N ALA A 44 13.90 2.47 5.12
CA ALA A 44 13.73 3.17 6.39
C ALA A 44 15.08 3.28 7.09
N CYS A 45 15.38 4.47 7.61
CA CYS A 45 16.62 4.75 8.31
C CYS A 45 16.32 4.98 9.80
N GLY A 46 16.98 4.23 10.67
CA GLY A 46 17.12 4.56 12.08
C GLY A 46 18.34 5.46 12.30
N GLN A 47 18.73 5.70 13.57
CA GLN A 47 19.85 6.60 13.89
C GLN A 47 21.18 6.15 13.29
N THR A 48 21.43 4.85 13.33
CA THR A 48 22.69 4.23 12.90
C THR A 48 22.46 2.90 12.18
N SER A 49 21.24 2.67 11.68
CA SER A 49 20.84 1.46 10.99
C SER A 49 19.96 1.78 9.79
N THR A 50 19.98 0.91 8.80
CA THR A 50 19.16 1.03 7.59
C THR A 50 18.44 -0.29 7.36
N ILE A 51 17.16 -0.21 7.06
CA ILE A 51 16.31 -1.34 6.71
C ILE A 51 15.74 -1.09 5.32
N ALA A 52 15.77 -2.10 4.46
CA ALA A 52 15.18 -2.05 3.12
C ALA A 52 14.23 -3.22 2.91
N VAL A 53 13.21 -2.97 2.10
CA VAL A 53 12.24 -3.97 1.65
C VAL A 53 12.25 -4.06 0.13
N THR A 54 12.28 -5.28 -0.37
CA THR A 54 12.27 -5.61 -1.80
C THR A 54 10.84 -5.73 -2.34
N ASN A 55 10.66 -5.75 -3.66
CA ASN A 55 9.35 -5.92 -4.31
C ASN A 55 8.69 -7.28 -4.03
N ASN A 56 9.47 -8.32 -3.70
CA ASN A 56 8.97 -9.62 -3.27
C ASN A 56 8.79 -9.71 -1.74
N GLY A 57 8.93 -8.60 -1.01
CA GLY A 57 8.64 -8.50 0.43
C GLY A 57 9.75 -9.00 1.35
N GLU A 58 10.95 -9.24 0.84
CA GLU A 58 12.11 -9.61 1.66
C GLU A 58 12.69 -8.38 2.37
N VAL A 59 13.06 -8.54 3.64
CA VAL A 59 13.64 -7.48 4.47
C VAL A 59 15.13 -7.67 4.67
N TYR A 60 15.88 -6.59 4.48
CA TYR A 60 17.33 -6.53 4.68
C TYR A 60 17.68 -5.41 5.65
N GLY A 61 18.58 -5.68 6.61
CA GLY A 61 19.08 -4.70 7.57
C GLY A 61 20.60 -4.60 7.57
N TRP A 62 21.13 -3.40 7.76
CA TRP A 62 22.57 -3.14 7.95
C TRP A 62 22.84 -1.92 8.84
N GLY A 63 24.07 -1.83 9.35
CA GLY A 63 24.53 -0.80 10.27
C GLY A 63 24.67 -1.31 11.71
N TYR A 64 24.41 -0.42 12.66
CA TYR A 64 24.47 -0.69 14.09
C TYR A 64 23.35 -1.63 14.54
N ASN A 65 23.68 -2.60 15.39
CA ASN A 65 22.75 -3.62 15.87
C ASN A 65 22.83 -3.87 17.38
N GLY A 66 23.44 -2.97 18.16
CA GLY A 66 23.63 -3.21 19.61
C GLY A 66 22.32 -3.39 20.39
N ASN A 67 21.19 -2.90 19.87
CA ASN A 67 19.86 -3.11 20.44
C ASN A 67 19.05 -4.19 19.70
N GLY A 68 19.63 -4.88 18.73
CA GLY A 68 18.94 -5.84 17.90
C GLY A 68 18.06 -5.22 16.80
N GLN A 69 18.21 -3.92 16.50
CA GLN A 69 17.35 -3.18 15.57
C GLN A 69 17.40 -3.67 14.11
N LEU A 70 18.37 -4.52 13.75
CA LEU A 70 18.42 -5.14 12.43
C LEU A 70 17.55 -6.39 12.33
N GLY A 71 17.12 -6.99 13.45
CA GLY A 71 16.21 -8.14 13.45
C GLY A 71 16.86 -9.47 13.05
N VAL A 72 18.19 -9.53 13.00
CA VAL A 72 18.94 -10.70 12.49
C VAL A 72 19.18 -11.78 13.56
N GLY A 73 18.47 -11.74 14.69
CA GLY A 73 18.56 -12.73 15.76
C GLY A 73 19.80 -12.61 16.66
N ASN A 74 20.54 -11.51 16.55
CA ASN A 74 21.70 -11.20 17.38
C ASN A 74 21.85 -9.68 17.53
N THR A 75 22.89 -9.23 18.24
CA THR A 75 23.20 -7.81 18.48
C THR A 75 24.49 -7.33 17.79
N VAL A 76 24.93 -8.06 16.76
CA VAL A 76 26.19 -7.77 16.04
C VAL A 76 25.94 -6.86 14.85
N ASN A 77 26.74 -5.80 14.73
CA ASN A 77 26.67 -4.84 13.61
C ASN A 77 26.87 -5.54 12.26
N GLN A 78 26.18 -5.05 11.24
CA GLN A 78 26.27 -5.60 9.88
C GLN A 78 26.80 -4.54 8.93
N LEU A 79 28.03 -4.71 8.44
CA LEU A 79 28.63 -3.76 7.48
C LEU A 79 28.02 -3.89 6.07
N ASN A 80 27.28 -4.97 5.83
CA ASN A 80 26.62 -5.29 4.58
C ASN A 80 25.14 -5.56 4.84
N PRO A 81 24.25 -5.33 3.85
CA PRO A 81 22.88 -5.78 3.92
C PRO A 81 22.78 -7.27 4.28
N CYS A 82 22.11 -7.54 5.40
CA CYS A 82 21.87 -8.89 5.91
C CYS A 82 20.36 -9.17 5.87
N ARG A 83 19.97 -10.35 5.39
CA ARG A 83 18.55 -10.72 5.30
C ARG A 83 17.99 -11.03 6.69
N VAL A 84 16.81 -10.51 6.97
CA VAL A 84 16.05 -10.81 8.20
C VAL A 84 15.32 -12.13 8.03
N MET A 85 15.97 -13.24 8.39
CA MET A 85 15.47 -14.59 8.11
C MET A 85 14.15 -14.92 8.84
N ALA A 86 13.90 -14.32 10.00
CA ALA A 86 12.65 -14.52 10.75
C ALA A 86 11.38 -14.08 9.99
N LEU A 87 11.53 -13.26 8.94
CA LEU A 87 10.43 -12.80 8.08
C LEU A 87 10.42 -13.52 6.71
N SER A 88 11.14 -14.64 6.54
CA SER A 88 11.27 -15.29 5.23
C SER A 88 9.95 -15.77 4.62
N ASN A 89 8.97 -16.08 5.48
CA ASN A 89 7.66 -16.61 5.11
C ASN A 89 6.56 -15.53 5.15
N THR A 90 6.95 -14.26 5.20
CA THR A 90 6.01 -13.13 5.30
C THR A 90 6.37 -12.09 4.26
N VAL A 91 5.38 -11.66 3.48
CA VAL A 91 5.58 -10.62 2.47
C VAL A 91 5.41 -9.26 3.13
N ILE A 92 6.52 -8.53 3.31
CA ILE A 92 6.50 -7.20 3.91
C ILE A 92 6.25 -6.14 2.83
N VAL A 93 5.30 -5.24 3.08
CA VAL A 93 4.94 -4.15 2.17
C VAL A 93 5.43 -2.79 2.63
N LYS A 94 5.70 -2.64 3.94
CA LYS A 94 6.20 -1.39 4.52
C LYS A 94 7.10 -1.65 5.72
N VAL A 95 8.17 -0.87 5.83
CA VAL A 95 9.04 -0.82 7.00
C VAL A 95 9.19 0.62 7.47
N VAL A 96 9.25 0.84 8.78
CA VAL A 96 9.58 2.14 9.39
C VAL A 96 10.55 1.93 10.54
N CYS A 97 11.43 2.89 10.77
CA CYS A 97 12.43 2.85 11.84
C CYS A 97 12.19 4.01 12.81
N GLY A 98 12.28 3.75 14.10
CA GLY A 98 12.53 4.77 15.11
C GLY A 98 14.02 4.94 15.37
N ASN A 99 14.40 5.43 16.55
CA ASN A 99 15.82 5.62 16.90
C ASN A 99 16.64 4.32 16.81
N SER A 100 16.08 3.24 17.36
CA SER A 100 16.77 1.95 17.57
C SER A 100 15.78 0.79 17.59
N HIS A 101 14.63 0.96 16.95
CA HIS A 101 13.62 -0.09 16.79
C HIS A 101 13.03 0.00 15.38
N THR A 102 12.43 -1.08 14.94
CA THR A 102 11.88 -1.22 13.60
C THR A 102 10.48 -1.82 13.69
N LEU A 103 9.58 -1.31 12.85
CA LEU A 103 8.27 -1.90 12.61
C LEU A 103 8.18 -2.35 11.15
N ALA A 104 7.53 -3.48 10.90
CA ALA A 104 7.23 -3.97 9.57
C ALA A 104 5.76 -4.36 9.44
N LEU A 105 5.14 -3.97 8.32
CA LEU A 105 3.76 -4.28 7.97
C LEU A 105 3.77 -5.30 6.82
N SER A 106 3.08 -6.42 7.01
CA SER A 106 2.85 -7.40 5.94
C SER A 106 1.69 -7.01 5.03
N ASP A 107 1.61 -7.64 3.85
CA ASP A 107 0.46 -7.55 2.94
C ASP A 107 -0.86 -8.06 3.58
N GLU A 108 -0.75 -9.04 4.47
CA GLU A 108 -1.86 -9.55 5.30
C GLU A 108 -2.28 -8.55 6.42
N GLY A 109 -1.62 -7.40 6.54
CA GLY A 109 -1.89 -6.41 7.57
C GLY A 109 -1.47 -6.83 8.98
N LYS A 110 -0.52 -7.80 9.08
CA LYS A 110 0.13 -8.18 10.34
C LYS A 110 1.28 -7.21 10.63
N LEU A 111 1.41 -6.84 11.90
CA LEU A 111 2.46 -5.92 12.35
C LEU A 111 3.54 -6.68 13.12
N TYR A 112 4.79 -6.42 12.76
CA TYR A 112 5.97 -6.96 13.42
C TYR A 112 6.82 -5.84 14.00
N ALA A 113 7.43 -6.08 15.17
CA ALA A 113 8.32 -5.12 15.82
C ALA A 113 9.56 -5.81 16.39
N TRP A 114 10.70 -5.09 16.37
CA TRP A 114 11.95 -5.54 16.99
C TRP A 114 12.90 -4.37 17.27
N GLY A 115 13.97 -4.67 18.01
CA GLY A 115 15.02 -3.74 18.41
C GLY A 115 14.91 -3.36 19.88
N ALA A 116 15.22 -2.10 20.17
CA ALA A 116 15.16 -1.58 21.53
C ALA A 116 13.73 -1.64 22.08
N ASN A 117 13.54 -1.87 23.39
CA ASN A 117 12.21 -1.73 24.03
C ASN A 117 12.18 -1.00 25.38
N THR A 118 13.21 -0.23 25.71
CA THR A 118 13.33 0.45 27.01
C THR A 118 12.13 1.34 27.37
N TYR A 119 11.48 1.95 26.36
CA TYR A 119 10.32 2.83 26.56
C TYR A 119 8.98 2.21 26.14
N GLY A 120 8.96 0.92 25.77
CA GLY A 120 7.74 0.25 25.32
C GLY A 120 7.44 0.36 23.83
N GLN A 121 8.38 0.87 23.02
CA GLN A 121 8.23 1.06 21.57
C GLN A 121 7.90 -0.22 20.75
N LEU A 122 8.01 -1.41 21.34
CA LEU A 122 7.62 -2.65 20.67
C LEU A 122 6.21 -3.12 21.04
N ALA A 123 5.50 -2.43 21.93
CA ALA A 123 4.18 -2.86 22.43
C ALA A 123 4.19 -4.26 23.08
N MET A 124 5.26 -4.57 23.82
CA MET A 124 5.48 -5.86 24.48
C MET A 124 5.44 -5.72 26.01
N PRO A 125 5.08 -6.78 26.76
CA PRO A 125 4.95 -6.71 28.22
C PRO A 125 6.28 -6.48 28.96
N THR A 126 7.43 -6.73 28.30
CA THR A 126 8.76 -6.56 28.89
C THR A 126 9.48 -5.35 28.32
N LYS A 127 10.39 -4.73 29.07
CA LYS A 127 11.25 -3.62 28.58
C LYS A 127 12.56 -4.09 27.93
N SER A 128 12.66 -5.38 27.66
CA SER A 128 13.85 -6.00 27.09
C SER A 128 13.91 -5.79 25.59
N ASN A 129 15.13 -5.58 25.07
CA ASN A 129 15.36 -5.51 23.64
C ASN A 129 15.07 -6.87 22.98
N VAL A 130 14.52 -6.83 21.77
CA VAL A 130 14.13 -8.01 21.01
C VAL A 130 14.95 -8.04 19.72
N PRO A 131 15.93 -8.95 19.57
CA PRO A 131 16.84 -8.96 18.42
C PRO A 131 16.26 -9.60 17.15
N GLN A 132 15.01 -10.05 17.20
CA GLN A 132 14.29 -10.68 16.10
C GLN A 132 12.86 -10.11 15.98
N PRO A 133 12.28 -10.02 14.78
CA PRO A 133 10.90 -9.65 14.57
C PRO A 133 9.92 -10.50 15.37
N GLU A 134 9.04 -9.86 16.14
CA GLU A 134 7.91 -10.49 16.80
C GLU A 134 6.60 -9.86 16.34
N GLN A 135 5.57 -10.68 16.14
CA GLN A 135 4.26 -10.22 15.71
C GLN A 135 3.50 -9.61 16.89
N ILE A 136 3.02 -8.38 16.70
CA ILE A 136 2.34 -7.57 17.71
C ILE A 136 0.93 -7.17 17.25
N LEU A 137 0.10 -6.69 18.19
CA LEU A 137 -1.26 -6.18 17.92
C LEU A 137 -2.21 -7.20 17.23
N GLN A 138 -2.03 -8.50 17.49
CA GLN A 138 -2.83 -9.56 16.84
C GLN A 138 -4.34 -9.41 17.06
N GLN A 139 -4.74 -8.79 18.18
CA GLN A 139 -6.12 -8.57 18.60
C GLN A 139 -6.80 -7.34 17.98
N ILE A 140 -6.05 -6.44 17.32
CA ILE A 140 -6.58 -5.16 16.80
C ILE A 140 -7.14 -5.30 15.37
N GLY A 141 -6.88 -6.44 14.71
CA GLY A 141 -7.29 -6.70 13.33
C GLY A 141 -6.28 -6.20 12.31
N ARG A 142 -6.72 -5.99 11.06
CA ARG A 142 -5.86 -5.63 9.94
C ARG A 142 -5.29 -4.22 10.09
N ILE A 143 -3.96 -4.11 10.10
CA ILE A 143 -3.25 -2.83 10.08
C ILE A 143 -3.06 -2.37 8.63
N VAL A 144 -3.29 -1.07 8.38
CA VAL A 144 -3.21 -0.46 7.04
C VAL A 144 -2.11 0.58 6.91
N ASP A 145 -1.67 1.20 8.01
CA ASP A 145 -0.51 2.08 8.01
C ASP A 145 0.28 2.01 9.33
N ILE A 146 1.57 2.28 9.25
CA ILE A 146 2.50 2.27 10.40
C ILE A 146 3.44 3.46 10.35
N ALA A 147 3.86 3.92 11.53
CA ALA A 147 4.79 5.03 11.70
C ALA A 147 5.62 4.87 12.98
N ALA A 148 6.86 5.36 12.91
CA ALA A 148 7.77 5.39 14.05
C ALA A 148 8.54 6.72 14.05
N SER A 149 8.85 7.22 15.24
CA SER A 149 9.64 8.44 15.39
C SER A 149 11.08 8.11 15.78
N HIS A 150 11.99 8.74 15.06
CA HIS A 150 13.40 8.75 15.40
C HIS A 150 13.66 9.39 16.77
N TYR A 151 13.14 10.59 17.03
CA TYR A 151 13.52 11.36 18.22
C TYR A 151 12.80 10.94 19.50
N SER A 152 11.58 10.42 19.39
CA SER A 152 10.71 10.23 20.56
C SER A 152 10.49 8.77 20.93
N HIS A 153 11.17 7.79 20.31
CA HIS A 153 10.93 6.36 20.61
C HIS A 153 9.43 5.97 20.59
N ILE A 154 8.62 6.67 19.79
CA ILE A 154 7.19 6.43 19.65
C ILE A 154 6.95 5.58 18.41
N SER A 155 5.97 4.71 18.53
CA SER A 155 5.44 3.87 17.47
C SER A 155 3.93 4.06 17.39
N ALA A 156 3.39 3.98 16.19
CA ALA A 156 1.95 4.02 15.97
C ALA A 156 1.55 3.18 14.77
N ALA A 157 0.31 2.70 14.80
CA ALA A 157 -0.32 1.95 13.73
C ALA A 157 -1.78 2.38 13.56
N MET A 158 -2.24 2.33 12.32
CA MET A 158 -3.62 2.60 11.94
C MET A 158 -4.26 1.30 11.48
N ALA A 159 -5.38 0.93 12.09
CA ALA A 159 -6.19 -0.20 11.68
C ALA A 159 -7.13 0.16 10.52
N GLN A 160 -7.65 -0.84 9.81
CA GLN A 160 -8.54 -0.66 8.65
C GLN A 160 -9.81 0.16 8.96
N ASN A 161 -10.26 0.17 10.21
CA ASN A 161 -11.39 0.97 10.70
C ASN A 161 -11.02 2.42 11.05
N SER A 162 -9.91 2.93 10.53
CA SER A 162 -9.36 4.27 10.80
C SER A 162 -9.05 4.56 12.27
N ARG A 163 -8.97 3.53 13.13
CA ARG A 163 -8.53 3.69 14.52
C ARG A 163 -7.01 3.73 14.57
N VAL A 164 -6.47 4.77 15.20
CA VAL A 164 -5.03 4.94 15.39
C VAL A 164 -4.65 4.52 16.80
N TYR A 165 -3.64 3.65 16.90
CA TYR A 165 -3.06 3.17 18.14
C TYR A 165 -1.62 3.66 18.26
N MET A 166 -1.18 3.89 19.49
CA MET A 166 0.13 4.45 19.78
C MET A 166 0.76 3.84 21.03
N TRP A 167 2.09 3.76 21.06
CA TRP A 167 2.87 3.23 22.18
C TRP A 167 4.32 3.74 22.13
N GLY A 168 5.12 3.41 23.15
CA GLY A 168 6.47 3.94 23.33
C GLY A 168 6.50 5.17 24.25
N GLN A 169 7.42 6.11 24.01
CA GLN A 169 7.61 7.26 24.90
C GLN A 169 6.64 8.42 24.58
N CYS A 170 5.37 8.27 24.92
CA CYS A 170 4.31 9.23 24.64
C CYS A 170 4.27 10.33 25.71
N ARG A 171 4.46 11.61 25.32
CA ARG A 171 4.50 12.76 26.25
C ARG A 171 5.46 12.58 27.44
N GLY A 172 6.58 11.89 27.22
CA GLY A 172 7.57 11.57 28.25
C GLY A 172 7.23 10.37 29.13
N GLN A 173 6.06 9.75 28.95
CA GLN A 173 5.66 8.52 29.65
C GLN A 173 5.90 7.29 28.79
N SER A 174 6.28 6.18 29.43
CA SER A 174 6.49 4.90 28.76
C SER A 174 5.17 4.14 28.68
N VAL A 175 4.61 4.06 27.48
CA VAL A 175 3.37 3.35 27.16
C VAL A 175 3.73 2.00 26.57
N MET A 176 3.55 0.93 27.35
CA MET A 176 3.93 -0.44 26.96
C MET A 176 2.86 -1.15 26.14
N GLU A 177 1.60 -0.72 26.25
CA GLU A 177 0.47 -1.32 25.56
C GLU A 177 -0.07 -0.38 24.47
N PRO A 178 -0.43 -0.90 23.28
CA PRO A 178 -1.04 -0.10 22.22
C PRO A 178 -2.29 0.62 22.72
N THR A 179 -2.21 1.93 22.83
CA THR A 179 -3.29 2.77 23.35
C THR A 179 -4.05 3.40 22.20
N LEU A 180 -5.37 3.25 22.19
CA LEU A 180 -6.24 3.88 21.19
C LEU A 180 -6.21 5.42 21.36
N THR A 181 -6.03 6.12 20.25
CA THR A 181 -6.05 7.58 20.21
C THR A 181 -7.41 8.11 19.75
N PRO A 182 -7.75 9.38 20.07
CA PRO A 182 -8.95 10.01 19.53
C PRO A 182 -8.80 10.41 18.05
N PHE A 183 -7.63 10.21 17.43
CA PHE A 183 -7.33 10.65 16.09
C PHE A 183 -7.57 9.54 15.06
N THR A 184 -7.91 9.93 13.83
CA THR A 184 -8.05 9.03 12.69
C THR A 184 -6.84 9.06 11.77
N SER A 185 -5.90 9.99 12.02
CA SER A 185 -4.67 10.16 11.24
C SER A 185 -3.43 9.96 12.11
N LEU A 186 -2.44 9.23 11.58
CA LEU A 186 -1.12 9.11 12.22
C LEU A 186 -0.43 10.48 12.36
N HIS A 187 -0.70 11.45 11.48
CA HIS A 187 -0.10 12.78 11.55
C HIS A 187 -0.48 13.52 12.83
N GLU A 188 -1.78 13.50 13.18
CA GLU A 188 -2.31 14.16 14.36
C GLU A 188 -1.81 13.48 15.64
N ALA A 189 -1.76 12.14 15.63
CA ALA A 189 -1.23 11.38 16.75
C ALA A 189 0.24 11.74 17.03
N PHE A 190 1.11 11.79 16.02
CA PHE A 190 2.50 12.22 16.24
C PHE A 190 2.59 13.68 16.66
N ALA A 191 1.84 14.59 16.03
CA ALA A 191 1.87 16.01 16.39
C ALA A 191 1.49 16.25 17.87
N TYR A 192 0.53 15.48 18.39
CA TYR A 192 0.06 15.63 19.77
C TYR A 192 0.95 14.92 20.80
N TYR A 193 1.44 13.71 20.50
CA TYR A 193 2.07 12.86 21.50
C TYR A 193 3.60 12.83 21.47
N SER A 194 4.24 13.27 20.38
CA SER A 194 5.70 13.35 20.32
C SER A 194 6.23 14.61 20.99
N LEU A 195 7.43 14.53 21.57
CA LEU A 195 8.22 15.70 21.98
C LEU A 195 9.60 15.66 21.29
N PRO A 196 9.93 16.66 20.46
CA PRO A 196 9.08 17.77 19.99
C PRO A 196 7.90 17.28 19.15
N SER A 197 6.86 18.11 18.99
CA SER A 197 5.76 17.83 18.07
C SER A 197 6.30 17.72 16.65
N ILE A 198 6.14 16.54 16.05
CA ILE A 198 6.61 16.25 14.69
C ILE A 198 5.49 15.64 13.86
N THR A 199 5.59 15.77 12.54
CA THR A 199 4.86 14.92 11.61
C THR A 199 5.77 13.80 11.13
N TYR A 200 5.25 12.58 11.03
CA TYR A 200 6.05 11.42 10.59
C TYR A 200 6.31 11.40 9.07
N LYS A 201 5.61 12.26 8.30
CA LYS A 201 5.96 12.61 6.92
C LYS A 201 6.00 14.14 6.78
N PRO A 202 6.77 14.68 5.82
CA PRO A 202 6.78 16.13 5.54
C PRO A 202 5.36 16.65 5.26
N VAL A 203 5.01 17.79 5.84
CA VAL A 203 3.78 18.50 5.49
C VAL A 203 3.97 19.09 4.10
N MET A 204 3.20 18.61 3.13
CA MET A 204 3.11 19.21 1.81
C MET A 204 2.23 20.45 1.93
N ILE A 205 2.83 21.63 2.05
CA ILE A 205 2.08 22.89 2.10
C ILE A 205 1.64 23.21 0.67
N SER A 206 0.40 22.92 0.34
CA SER A 206 -0.26 23.50 -0.84
C SER A 206 -0.80 24.88 -0.46
N TRP A 207 -0.38 25.91 -1.18
CA TRP A 207 -0.97 27.24 -1.05
C TRP A 207 -2.37 27.18 -1.69
N ASP A 208 -3.39 27.02 -0.85
CA ASP A 208 -4.79 27.18 -1.28
C ASP A 208 -5.06 28.68 -1.46
N HIS A 209 -4.83 29.17 -2.67
CA HIS A 209 -5.56 30.34 -3.15
C HIS A 209 -6.91 29.83 -3.67
N ASP A 210 -7.98 30.45 -3.17
CA ASP A 210 -9.38 30.31 -3.59
C ASP A 210 -9.62 29.47 -4.86
N THR A 211 -10.32 28.34 -4.70
CA THR A 211 -10.82 27.45 -5.78
C THR A 211 -9.85 27.31 -6.95
N THR A 212 -8.81 26.49 -6.77
CA THR A 212 -7.93 26.10 -7.88
C THR A 212 -8.75 25.63 -9.08
N VAL A 213 -8.22 25.79 -10.30
CA VAL A 213 -8.86 25.27 -11.52
C VAL A 213 -9.23 23.79 -11.36
N GLU A 214 -8.38 23.03 -10.68
CA GLU A 214 -8.65 21.64 -10.30
C GLU A 214 -9.92 21.50 -9.45
N SER A 215 -10.06 22.26 -8.36
CA SER A 215 -11.25 22.24 -7.50
C SER A 215 -12.52 22.61 -8.28
N SER A 216 -12.45 23.63 -9.12
CA SER A 216 -13.60 24.10 -9.91
C SER A 216 -14.03 23.07 -10.97
N ILE A 217 -13.07 22.41 -11.62
CA ILE A 217 -13.37 21.30 -12.54
C ILE A 217 -14.00 20.14 -11.76
N LYS A 218 -13.45 19.77 -10.59
CA LYS A 218 -14.01 18.69 -9.76
C LYS A 218 -15.47 18.96 -9.38
N SER A 219 -15.83 20.20 -9.02
CA SER A 219 -17.22 20.57 -8.70
C SER A 219 -18.15 20.60 -9.90
N ALA A 220 -17.63 20.75 -11.12
CA ALA A 220 -18.43 20.77 -12.35
C ALA A 220 -18.82 19.35 -12.84
N PHE A 221 -18.32 18.29 -12.21
CA PHE A 221 -18.74 16.93 -12.58
C PHE A 221 -20.20 16.68 -12.19
N ASP A 222 -21.00 16.17 -13.13
CA ASP A 222 -22.42 15.87 -12.93
C ASP A 222 -23.29 17.12 -12.66
N ASP A 223 -22.82 18.30 -13.10
CA ASP A 223 -23.55 19.56 -13.01
C ASP A 223 -24.31 19.86 -14.31
N GLN A 224 -25.64 19.83 -14.22
CA GLN A 224 -26.54 20.11 -15.34
C GLN A 224 -26.40 21.54 -15.86
N ALA A 225 -26.02 22.51 -15.03
CA ALA A 225 -25.98 23.92 -15.41
C ALA A 225 -24.83 24.25 -16.37
N THR A 226 -23.72 23.51 -16.28
CA THR A 226 -22.49 23.81 -17.06
C THR A 226 -22.19 22.78 -18.14
N SER A 227 -22.82 21.60 -18.10
CA SER A 227 -22.58 20.51 -19.05
C SER A 227 -22.96 20.84 -20.49
N ASP A 228 -22.21 20.28 -21.45
CA ASP A 228 -22.48 20.34 -22.89
C ASP A 228 -22.76 18.96 -23.52
N LEU A 229 -22.77 17.92 -22.69
CA LEU A 229 -22.98 16.53 -23.09
C LEU A 229 -23.61 15.73 -21.95
N ILE A 230 -24.59 14.89 -22.30
CA ILE A 230 -25.22 13.91 -21.43
C ILE A 230 -24.73 12.52 -21.84
N ILE A 231 -24.22 11.74 -20.88
CA ILE A 231 -23.97 10.32 -21.07
C ILE A 231 -25.05 9.55 -20.34
N GLN A 232 -25.80 8.73 -21.08
CA GLN A 232 -26.88 7.91 -20.54
C GLN A 232 -26.41 6.47 -20.37
N VAL A 233 -26.51 5.94 -19.14
CA VAL A 233 -26.14 4.56 -18.78
C VAL A 233 -27.24 3.97 -17.93
N GLU A 234 -27.81 2.82 -18.34
CA GLU A 234 -28.94 2.18 -17.63
C GLU A 234 -30.10 3.16 -17.35
N GLU A 235 -30.50 3.95 -18.35
CA GLU A 235 -31.54 4.98 -18.28
C GLU A 235 -31.24 6.15 -17.31
N LYS A 236 -30.03 6.24 -16.77
CA LYS A 236 -29.60 7.33 -15.90
C LYS A 236 -28.66 8.28 -16.64
N ASP A 237 -28.90 9.57 -16.47
CA ASP A 237 -28.11 10.63 -17.09
C ASP A 237 -26.91 11.00 -16.21
N ILE A 238 -25.78 11.30 -16.87
CA ILE A 238 -24.57 11.84 -16.27
C ILE A 238 -24.14 13.06 -17.06
N TYR A 239 -24.07 14.21 -16.39
CA TYR A 239 -23.78 15.50 -17.02
C TYR A 239 -22.26 15.76 -17.07
N VAL A 240 -21.72 15.94 -18.29
CA VAL A 240 -20.27 16.02 -18.53
C VAL A 240 -19.93 17.10 -19.57
N HIS A 241 -18.62 17.33 -19.74
CA HIS A 241 -18.07 18.38 -20.58
C HIS A 241 -17.15 17.76 -21.66
N LYS A 242 -17.49 17.92 -22.94
CA LYS A 242 -16.72 17.41 -24.10
C LYS A 242 -15.25 17.82 -24.01
N ALA A 243 -14.98 19.05 -23.57
CA ALA A 243 -13.61 19.55 -23.42
C ALA A 243 -12.79 18.71 -22.43
N VAL A 244 -13.34 18.39 -21.25
CA VAL A 244 -12.64 17.58 -20.24
C VAL A 244 -12.40 16.17 -20.75
N LEU A 245 -13.40 15.55 -21.37
CA LEU A 245 -13.29 14.21 -21.96
C LEU A 245 -12.22 14.16 -23.06
N LYS A 246 -12.23 15.11 -24.00
CA LYS A 246 -11.23 15.25 -25.08
C LYS A 246 -9.81 15.48 -24.53
N ILE A 247 -9.65 16.17 -23.41
CA ILE A 247 -8.33 16.43 -22.79
C ILE A 247 -7.83 15.18 -22.06
N ARG A 248 -8.71 14.50 -21.33
CA ARG A 248 -8.32 13.47 -20.36
C ARG A 248 -8.38 12.05 -20.88
N CYS A 249 -9.08 11.78 -21.98
CA CYS A 249 -9.23 10.44 -22.52
C CYS A 249 -9.00 10.39 -24.02
N GLN A 250 -8.09 9.51 -24.46
CA GLN A 250 -7.77 9.37 -25.89
C GLN A 250 -8.95 8.78 -26.69
N HIS A 251 -9.75 7.91 -26.09
CA HIS A 251 -10.95 7.35 -26.71
C HIS A 251 -11.93 8.46 -27.10
N PHE A 252 -12.32 9.32 -26.15
CA PHE A 252 -13.20 10.45 -26.42
C PHE A 252 -12.58 11.49 -27.36
N ARG A 253 -11.26 11.72 -27.27
CA ARG A 253 -10.55 12.60 -28.21
C ARG A 253 -10.69 12.12 -29.66
N SER A 254 -10.63 10.82 -29.90
CA SER A 254 -10.82 10.23 -31.23
C SER A 254 -12.29 10.24 -31.64
N MET A 255 -13.20 9.91 -30.72
CA MET A 255 -14.65 9.86 -30.95
C MET A 255 -15.22 11.21 -31.42
N PHE A 256 -14.74 12.31 -30.84
CA PHE A 256 -15.26 13.65 -31.12
C PHE A 256 -14.41 14.45 -32.13
N GLN A 257 -13.76 13.78 -33.08
CA GLN A 257 -13.13 14.46 -34.22
C GLN A 257 -14.19 14.79 -35.28
N ASN A 258 -14.02 15.90 -35.99
CA ASN A 258 -14.97 16.53 -36.95
C ASN A 258 -15.56 15.63 -38.07
N HIS A 259 -15.21 14.35 -38.13
CA HIS A 259 -15.64 13.39 -39.15
C HIS A 259 -16.72 12.41 -38.66
N TRP A 260 -17.13 12.48 -37.39
CA TRP A 260 -18.08 11.55 -36.77
C TRP A 260 -19.38 12.27 -36.34
N GLU A 261 -20.54 11.62 -36.53
CA GLU A 261 -21.87 12.18 -36.19
C GLU A 261 -22.00 12.48 -34.68
N GLU A 262 -21.21 11.79 -33.86
CA GLU A 262 -21.18 11.86 -32.40
C GLU A 262 -20.74 13.24 -31.86
N ASP A 263 -19.96 14.02 -32.62
CA ASP A 263 -19.57 15.39 -32.21
C ASP A 263 -20.79 16.33 -32.19
N SER A 264 -21.78 16.06 -33.05
CA SER A 264 -23.05 16.81 -33.10
C SER A 264 -24.09 16.36 -32.07
N LYS A 265 -23.89 15.21 -31.42
CA LYS A 265 -24.83 14.66 -30.44
C LYS A 265 -24.61 15.32 -29.07
N ASN A 266 -25.73 15.61 -28.40
CA ASN A 266 -25.75 16.11 -27.01
C ASN A 266 -26.04 15.00 -26.00
N VAL A 267 -26.43 13.81 -26.49
CA VAL A 267 -26.68 12.61 -25.67
C VAL A 267 -25.91 11.44 -26.29
N LEU A 268 -25.16 10.71 -25.45
CA LEU A 268 -24.46 9.48 -25.81
C LEU A 268 -24.94 8.34 -24.93
N GLU A 269 -25.44 7.27 -25.54
CA GLU A 269 -25.91 6.09 -24.83
C GLU A 269 -24.79 5.05 -24.72
N ILE A 270 -24.55 4.56 -23.51
CA ILE A 270 -23.57 3.52 -23.22
C ILE A 270 -24.28 2.32 -22.61
N THR A 271 -24.14 1.16 -23.26
CA THR A 271 -24.82 -0.09 -22.88
C THR A 271 -23.86 -1.18 -22.42
N GLN A 272 -22.55 -0.96 -22.53
CA GLN A 272 -21.52 -1.99 -22.29
C GLN A 272 -21.09 -2.11 -20.83
N PHE A 273 -21.36 -1.07 -20.02
CA PHE A 273 -20.88 -0.96 -18.64
C PHE A 273 -22.02 -0.54 -17.73
N THR A 274 -21.93 -0.94 -16.47
CA THR A 274 -22.90 -0.57 -15.44
C THR A 274 -22.78 0.91 -15.06
N TYR A 275 -23.89 1.51 -14.62
CA TYR A 275 -23.91 2.90 -14.19
C TYR A 275 -22.83 3.27 -13.14
N PRO A 276 -22.66 2.54 -12.02
CA PRO A 276 -21.68 2.92 -11.00
C PRO A 276 -20.25 2.94 -11.54
N VAL A 277 -19.90 1.99 -12.41
CA VAL A 277 -18.56 1.86 -12.98
C VAL A 277 -18.29 2.95 -14.00
N TYR A 278 -19.23 3.19 -14.92
CA TYR A 278 -19.05 4.23 -15.93
C TYR A 278 -19.05 5.63 -15.30
N ARG A 279 -19.90 5.87 -14.28
CA ARG A 279 -19.89 7.12 -13.51
C ARG A 279 -18.57 7.32 -12.78
N ALA A 280 -18.00 6.29 -12.17
CA ALA A 280 -16.71 6.37 -11.51
C ALA A 280 -15.58 6.65 -12.50
N PHE A 281 -15.61 6.05 -13.69
CA PHE A 281 -14.68 6.38 -14.77
C PHE A 281 -14.76 7.86 -15.17
N LEU A 282 -15.97 8.37 -15.42
CA LEU A 282 -16.14 9.78 -15.78
C LEU A 282 -15.67 10.68 -14.65
N ARG A 283 -16.02 10.38 -13.39
CA ARG A 283 -15.53 11.11 -12.22
C ARG A 283 -14.00 11.10 -12.12
N TYR A 284 -13.35 9.99 -12.44
CA TYR A 284 -11.89 9.88 -12.47
C TYR A 284 -11.28 10.89 -13.46
N LEU A 285 -11.88 11.10 -14.63
CA LEU A 285 -11.39 12.11 -15.60
C LEU A 285 -11.39 13.53 -15.03
N TYR A 286 -12.26 13.82 -14.06
CA TYR A 286 -12.36 15.13 -13.39
C TYR A 286 -11.51 15.23 -12.12
N THR A 287 -11.31 14.12 -11.41
CA THR A 287 -10.83 14.14 -10.02
C THR A 287 -9.50 13.44 -9.78
N ASP A 288 -9.03 12.62 -10.73
CA ASP A 288 -7.88 11.73 -10.55
C ASP A 288 -8.05 10.73 -9.38
N GLN A 289 -9.30 10.46 -8.99
CA GLN A 289 -9.65 9.53 -7.91
C GLN A 289 -10.70 8.52 -8.37
N VAL A 290 -10.59 7.30 -7.86
CA VAL A 290 -11.57 6.22 -8.05
C VAL A 290 -12.18 5.90 -6.69
N ASP A 291 -13.50 6.03 -6.62
CA ASP A 291 -14.31 5.71 -5.44
C ASP A 291 -15.26 4.58 -5.80
N LEU A 292 -14.74 3.35 -5.78
CA LEU A 292 -15.48 2.13 -6.04
C LEU A 292 -15.05 1.05 -5.05
N PRO A 293 -15.96 0.13 -4.69
CA PRO A 293 -15.60 -1.06 -3.94
C PRO A 293 -14.69 -1.97 -4.79
N PRO A 294 -13.77 -2.74 -4.17
CA PRO A 294 -12.81 -3.59 -4.88
C PRO A 294 -13.45 -4.57 -5.87
N GLU A 295 -14.66 -5.05 -5.57
CA GLU A 295 -15.39 -6.00 -6.41
C GLU A 295 -15.82 -5.38 -7.75
N GLN A 296 -16.14 -4.08 -7.76
CA GLN A 296 -16.52 -3.33 -8.97
C GLN A 296 -15.32 -2.70 -9.69
N ALA A 297 -14.15 -2.64 -9.04
CA ALA A 297 -12.93 -2.10 -9.66
C ALA A 297 -12.41 -2.96 -10.83
N LEU A 298 -12.90 -4.19 -10.99
CA LEU A 298 -12.57 -5.08 -12.11
C LEU A 298 -13.29 -4.72 -13.39
N GLU A 299 -14.58 -4.40 -13.32
CA GLU A 299 -15.30 -3.87 -14.47
C GLU A 299 -14.70 -2.51 -14.90
N LEU A 300 -14.26 -1.70 -13.94
CA LEU A 300 -13.52 -0.46 -14.23
C LEU A 300 -12.14 -0.74 -14.86
N LEU A 301 -11.45 -1.81 -14.46
CA LEU A 301 -10.19 -2.24 -15.08
C LEU A 301 -10.41 -2.61 -16.56
N ASP A 302 -11.51 -3.29 -16.86
CA ASP A 302 -11.92 -3.65 -18.20
C ASP A 302 -12.22 -2.42 -19.07
N LEU A 303 -12.97 -1.47 -18.53
CA LEU A 303 -13.18 -0.17 -19.17
C LEU A 303 -11.84 0.53 -19.44
N ALA A 304 -10.94 0.55 -18.45
CA ALA A 304 -9.62 1.16 -18.60
C ALA A 304 -8.79 0.47 -19.70
N ASN A 305 -8.87 -0.86 -19.84
CA ASN A 305 -8.23 -1.59 -20.93
C ASN A 305 -8.89 -1.26 -22.29
N ALA A 306 -10.21 -1.23 -22.35
CA ALA A 306 -10.96 -0.93 -23.58
C ALA A 306 -10.65 0.49 -24.11
N TYR A 307 -10.47 1.45 -23.22
CA TYR A 307 -10.17 2.84 -23.55
C TYR A 307 -8.67 3.16 -23.54
N CYS A 308 -7.81 2.16 -23.31
CA CYS A 308 -6.35 2.28 -23.25
C CYS A 308 -5.85 3.31 -22.22
N GLU A 309 -6.47 3.37 -21.04
CA GLU A 309 -6.14 4.28 -19.94
C GLU A 309 -5.20 3.62 -18.90
N ASP A 310 -3.89 3.63 -19.18
CA ASP A 310 -2.86 2.96 -18.36
C ASP A 310 -2.78 3.44 -16.90
N SER A 311 -3.08 4.72 -16.64
CA SER A 311 -3.04 5.29 -15.29
C SER A 311 -4.20 4.77 -14.44
N LEU A 312 -5.39 4.70 -15.02
CA LEU A 312 -6.58 4.15 -14.37
C LEU A 312 -6.40 2.66 -14.10
N LYS A 313 -5.84 1.93 -15.07
CA LYS A 313 -5.48 0.51 -14.93
C LYS A 313 -4.66 0.24 -13.66
N ARG A 314 -3.56 0.99 -13.48
CA ARG A 314 -2.70 0.87 -12.28
C ARG A 314 -3.43 1.23 -10.99
N MET A 315 -4.36 2.19 -11.06
CA MET A 315 -5.15 2.59 -9.90
C MET A 315 -6.13 1.48 -9.48
N CYS A 316 -6.83 0.86 -10.43
CA CYS A 316 -7.71 -0.28 -10.16
C CYS A 316 -6.93 -1.46 -9.57
N GLU A 317 -5.78 -1.81 -10.15
CA GLU A 317 -4.89 -2.86 -9.63
C GLU A 317 -4.45 -2.59 -8.18
N LYS A 318 -4.13 -1.33 -7.86
CA LYS A 318 -3.75 -0.94 -6.50
C LYS A 318 -4.94 -1.02 -5.54
N LEU A 319 -6.11 -0.55 -5.95
CA LEU A 319 -7.33 -0.57 -5.14
C LEU A 319 -7.69 -2.01 -4.75
N MET A 320 -7.63 -2.94 -5.70
CA MET A 320 -7.88 -4.36 -5.45
C MET A 320 -6.83 -5.01 -4.54
N ARG A 321 -5.54 -4.73 -4.76
CA ARG A 321 -4.46 -5.27 -3.91
C ARG A 321 -4.56 -4.78 -2.46
N GLN A 322 -5.03 -3.55 -2.24
CA GLN A 322 -5.21 -2.99 -0.90
C GLN A 322 -6.52 -3.46 -0.25
N GLY A 323 -7.59 -3.60 -1.04
CA GLY A 323 -8.93 -3.96 -0.58
C GLY A 323 -9.20 -5.46 -0.39
N ILE A 324 -8.25 -6.34 -0.72
CA ILE A 324 -8.43 -7.79 -0.54
C ILE A 324 -8.58 -8.16 0.95
N ASP A 325 -9.55 -9.01 1.23
CA ASP A 325 -9.81 -9.65 2.51
C ASP A 325 -10.30 -11.10 2.33
N VAL A 326 -10.59 -11.79 3.42
CA VAL A 326 -11.00 -13.21 3.40
C VAL A 326 -12.35 -13.42 2.71
N GLU A 327 -13.27 -12.45 2.81
CA GLU A 327 -14.62 -12.56 2.26
C GLU A 327 -14.63 -12.33 0.74
N ASN A 328 -13.81 -11.38 0.25
CA ASN A 328 -13.77 -11.03 -1.17
C ASN A 328 -12.64 -11.69 -1.97
N ALA A 329 -11.65 -12.35 -1.33
CA ALA A 329 -10.51 -12.97 -2.03
C ALA A 329 -10.91 -13.95 -3.13
N ALA A 330 -11.92 -14.79 -2.88
CA ALA A 330 -12.40 -15.78 -3.82
C ALA A 330 -13.09 -15.14 -5.04
N VAL A 331 -13.90 -14.10 -4.79
CA VAL A 331 -14.59 -13.34 -5.84
C VAL A 331 -13.60 -12.56 -6.69
N LEU A 332 -12.61 -11.91 -6.07
CA LEU A 332 -11.53 -11.20 -6.77
C LEU A 332 -10.67 -12.17 -7.60
N TYR A 333 -10.40 -13.38 -7.10
CA TYR A 333 -9.70 -14.42 -7.86
C TYR A 333 -10.49 -14.83 -9.11
N TYR A 334 -11.78 -15.14 -8.94
CA TYR A 334 -12.65 -15.51 -10.06
C TYR A 334 -12.74 -14.41 -11.11
N ASN A 335 -13.01 -13.18 -10.68
CA ASN A 335 -13.10 -12.05 -11.58
C ASN A 335 -11.75 -11.78 -12.29
N ALA A 336 -10.60 -11.97 -11.63
CA ALA A 336 -9.29 -11.85 -12.28
C ALA A 336 -9.09 -12.87 -13.41
N ILE A 337 -9.66 -14.08 -13.30
CA ILE A 337 -9.67 -15.08 -14.38
C ILE A 337 -10.54 -14.60 -15.54
N THR A 338 -11.77 -14.18 -15.22
CA THR A 338 -12.78 -13.70 -16.19
C THR A 338 -12.23 -12.55 -17.03
N PHE A 339 -11.51 -11.63 -16.40
CA PHE A 339 -10.91 -10.45 -17.04
C PHE A 339 -9.45 -10.64 -17.48
N HIS A 340 -8.95 -11.87 -17.45
CA HIS A 340 -7.59 -12.25 -17.90
C HIS A 340 -6.44 -11.46 -17.25
N ALA A 341 -6.64 -11.01 -16.01
CA ALA A 341 -5.68 -10.23 -15.23
C ALA A 341 -4.70 -11.15 -14.46
N LYS A 342 -3.74 -11.76 -15.17
CA LYS A 342 -2.83 -12.79 -14.61
C LYS A 342 -2.07 -12.37 -13.33
N GLU A 343 -1.60 -11.13 -13.26
CA GLU A 343 -0.85 -10.65 -12.08
C GLU A 343 -1.73 -10.49 -10.84
N LEU A 344 -3.01 -10.18 -11.06
CA LEU A 344 -3.99 -10.08 -9.99
C LEU A 344 -4.49 -11.47 -9.61
N GLU A 345 -4.72 -12.34 -10.59
CA GLU A 345 -5.07 -13.75 -10.37
C GLU A 345 -4.05 -14.43 -9.43
N GLU A 346 -2.76 -14.29 -9.73
CA GLU A 346 -1.69 -14.90 -8.92
C GLU A 346 -1.61 -14.29 -7.51
N PHE A 347 -1.88 -12.98 -7.40
CA PHE A 347 -1.91 -12.30 -6.11
C PHE A 347 -3.09 -12.76 -5.25
N CYS A 348 -4.30 -12.77 -5.80
CA CYS A 348 -5.51 -13.26 -5.13
C CYS A 348 -5.37 -14.74 -4.76
N PHE A 349 -4.80 -15.55 -5.66
CA PHE A 349 -4.52 -16.96 -5.39
C PHE A 349 -3.55 -17.13 -4.22
N ARG A 350 -2.45 -16.37 -4.18
CA ARG A 350 -1.47 -16.47 -3.09
C ARG A 350 -2.06 -16.01 -1.76
N PHE A 351 -2.84 -14.93 -1.76
CA PHE A 351 -3.58 -14.50 -0.58
C PHE A 351 -4.54 -15.60 -0.10
N ALA A 352 -5.34 -16.16 -1.02
CA ALA A 352 -6.26 -17.23 -0.69
C ALA A 352 -5.56 -18.51 -0.21
N LEU A 353 -4.35 -18.81 -0.72
CA LEU A 353 -3.54 -19.93 -0.26
C LEU A 353 -3.09 -19.76 1.20
N ASN A 354 -2.65 -18.56 1.57
CA ASN A 354 -2.22 -18.24 2.93
C ASN A 354 -3.38 -18.26 3.93
N HIS A 355 -4.60 -18.01 3.46
CA HIS A 355 -5.83 -17.95 4.26
C HIS A 355 -6.83 -19.07 3.91
N MET A 356 -6.33 -20.23 3.45
CA MET A 356 -7.16 -21.24 2.79
C MET A 356 -8.39 -21.69 3.59
N THR A 357 -8.21 -21.97 4.88
CA THR A 357 -9.30 -22.43 5.74
C THR A 357 -10.45 -21.41 5.82
N ASP A 358 -10.10 -20.15 6.03
CA ASP A 358 -11.09 -19.08 6.21
C ASP A 358 -11.73 -18.70 4.88
N VAL A 359 -10.95 -18.67 3.79
CA VAL A 359 -11.45 -18.35 2.44
C VAL A 359 -12.40 -19.43 1.94
N VAL A 360 -12.10 -20.71 2.13
CA VAL A 360 -13.00 -21.80 1.68
C VAL A 360 -14.33 -21.81 2.46
N GLN A 361 -14.35 -21.27 3.68
CA GLN A 361 -15.56 -21.11 4.49
C GLN A 361 -16.32 -19.80 4.20
N SER A 362 -15.75 -18.89 3.40
CA SER A 362 -16.35 -17.58 3.13
C SER A 362 -17.53 -17.69 2.16
N LYS A 363 -18.44 -16.71 2.22
CA LYS A 363 -19.59 -16.65 1.31
C LYS A 363 -19.14 -16.43 -0.14
N GLY A 364 -18.06 -15.67 -0.34
CA GLY A 364 -17.49 -15.43 -1.65
C GLY A 364 -17.03 -16.72 -2.33
N PHE A 365 -16.40 -17.64 -1.61
CA PHE A 365 -15.98 -18.92 -2.17
C PHE A 365 -17.16 -19.83 -2.51
N ALA A 366 -18.22 -19.83 -1.68
CA ALA A 366 -19.44 -20.59 -1.95
C ALA A 366 -20.20 -20.11 -3.20
N SER A 367 -20.00 -18.86 -3.63
CA SER A 367 -20.63 -18.30 -4.83
C SER A 367 -19.91 -18.63 -6.14
N LEU A 368 -18.74 -19.27 -6.10
CA LEU A 368 -17.97 -19.62 -7.30
C LEU A 368 -18.57 -20.79 -8.07
N ASP A 369 -18.35 -20.82 -9.38
CA ASP A 369 -18.76 -21.95 -10.21
C ASP A 369 -17.87 -23.19 -10.00
N GLU A 370 -18.42 -24.37 -10.29
CA GLU A 370 -17.73 -25.65 -10.06
C GLU A 370 -16.39 -25.78 -10.80
N THR A 371 -16.26 -25.14 -11.98
CA THR A 371 -15.03 -25.22 -12.77
C THR A 371 -13.91 -24.39 -12.14
N THR A 372 -14.23 -23.18 -11.68
CA THR A 372 -13.30 -22.32 -10.95
C THR A 372 -12.87 -22.97 -9.64
N ILE A 373 -13.80 -23.54 -8.88
CA ILE A 373 -13.50 -24.26 -7.64
C ILE A 373 -12.54 -25.43 -7.91
N LYS A 374 -12.83 -26.27 -8.91
CA LYS A 374 -11.96 -27.41 -9.27
C LYS A 374 -10.56 -26.97 -9.69
N ASN A 375 -10.46 -25.90 -10.48
CA ASN A 375 -9.19 -25.31 -10.89
C ASN A 375 -8.41 -24.75 -9.70
N PHE A 376 -9.09 -24.03 -8.81
CA PHE A 376 -8.52 -23.48 -7.58
C PHE A 376 -7.97 -24.59 -6.68
N ILE A 377 -8.76 -25.64 -6.40
CA ILE A 377 -8.34 -26.79 -5.58
C ILE A 377 -7.16 -27.52 -6.22
N THR A 378 -7.17 -27.71 -7.54
CA THR A 378 -6.05 -28.36 -8.25
C THR A 378 -4.78 -27.52 -8.17
N LYS A 379 -4.88 -26.19 -8.31
CA LYS A 379 -3.76 -25.25 -8.19
C LYS A 379 -3.23 -25.23 -6.75
N ALA A 380 -4.13 -25.23 -5.75
CA ALA A 380 -3.82 -25.35 -4.33
C ALA A 380 -3.09 -26.66 -3.97
N ALA A 381 -3.55 -27.79 -4.52
CA ALA A 381 -2.92 -29.09 -4.30
C ALA A 381 -1.49 -29.14 -4.85
N LYS A 382 -1.28 -28.58 -6.06
CA LYS A 382 0.07 -28.43 -6.65
C LYS A 382 0.97 -27.51 -5.83
N ALA A 383 0.40 -26.45 -5.25
CA ALA A 383 1.10 -25.52 -4.36
C ALA A 383 1.40 -26.12 -2.96
N GLY A 384 0.92 -27.34 -2.67
CA GLY A 384 1.23 -28.04 -1.42
C GLY A 384 0.28 -27.75 -0.27
N ALA A 385 -0.86 -27.11 -0.51
CA ALA A 385 -1.79 -26.71 0.55
C ALA A 385 -2.41 -27.87 1.35
N PHE A 386 -2.43 -29.09 0.77
CA PHE A 386 -2.98 -30.30 1.41
C PHE A 386 -1.91 -31.28 1.89
N LYS A 387 -0.63 -30.89 1.91
CA LYS A 387 0.43 -31.73 2.48
C LYS A 387 0.44 -31.55 4.00
N THR A 388 0.04 -32.61 4.71
CA THR A 388 0.14 -32.76 6.17
C THR A 388 1.58 -32.77 6.65
#